data_AF-A9KK24-F1
#
_entry.id   AF-A9KK24-F1
#
_cell.length_a   1.000
_cell.length_b   1.000
_cell.length_c   1.000
_cell.angle_alpha   90.00
_cell.angle_beta   90.00
_cell.angle_gamma   90.00
#
_symmetry.space_group_name_H-M   'P 1'
#
loop_
_entity.id
_entity.type
_entity.pdbx_description
1 polymer ?
#
loop_
_entity_poly.entity_id
_entity_poly.type
_entity_poly.pdbx_seq_one_letter_code
_entity_poly.pdbx_strand_id
1 'polypeptide(L)' 'MKKFILGCMICIIGFISAFFCFTYAVMNPCIYNGIGGLKGDLLGADLLEPFGASLFIMVIGLGICGWEAYRKK' A
#
# COMPACT_ATOMS: atom_id res chain seq x y z
N MET A 1 -16.78 -16.32 -6.28
CA MET A 1 -16.69 -15.23 -7.29
C MET A 1 -16.90 -13.84 -6.68
N LYS A 2 -18.07 -13.49 -6.13
CA LYS A 2 -18.33 -12.11 -5.60
C LYS A 2 -17.29 -11.64 -4.56
N LYS A 3 -16.92 -12.50 -3.61
CA LYS A 3 -15.91 -12.20 -2.57
C LYS A 3 -14.48 -12.08 -3.11
N PHE A 4 -14.16 -12.82 -4.16
CA PHE A 4 -12.87 -12.70 -4.86
C PHE A 4 -12.75 -11.34 -5.56
N ILE A 5 -13.79 -10.92 -6.27
CA ILE A 5 -13.85 -9.60 -6.92
C ILE A 5 -13.70 -8.48 -5.88
N LEU A 6 -14.37 -8.62 -4.72
CA LEU A 6 -14.22 -7.67 -3.61
C LEU A 6 -12.76 -7.60 -3.13
N GLY A 7 -12.09 -8.73 -2.93
CA GLY A 7 -10.68 -8.78 -2.56
C GLY A 7 -9.79 -8.07 -3.58
N CYS A 8 -10.05 -8.28 -4.89
CA CYS A 8 -9.32 -7.60 -5.96
C CYS A 8 -9.52 -6.08 -5.91
N MET A 9 -10.76 -5.61 -5.71
CA MET A 9 -11.04 -4.18 -5.60
C MET A 9 -10.30 -3.54 -4.41
N ILE A 10 -10.34 -4.20 -3.24
CA ILE A 10 -9.63 -3.73 -2.04
C ILE A 10 -8.11 -3.69 -2.29
N CYS A 11 -7.57 -4.72 -2.95
CA CYS A 11 -6.16 -4.79 -3.31
C CYS A 11 -5.74 -3.65 -4.25
N ILE A 12 -6.55 -3.36 -5.26
CA ILE A 12 -6.29 -2.27 -6.23
C ILE A 12 -6.33 -0.91 -5.53
N ILE A 13 -7.28 -0.68 -4.62
CA ILE A 13 -7.36 0.57 -3.85
C ILE A 13 -6.10 0.75 -3.00
N GLY A 14 -5.69 -0.28 -2.25
CA GLY A 14 -4.45 -0.24 -1.46
C GLY A 14 -3.22 0.01 -2.33
N PHE A 15 -3.15 -0.63 -3.50
CA PHE A 15 -2.04 -0.44 -4.45
C PHE A 15 -1.98 0.98 -4.99
N ILE A 16 -3.11 1.54 -5.45
CA ILE A 16 -3.16 2.91 -5.99
C ILE A 16 -2.71 3.91 -4.91
N SER A 17 -3.24 3.80 -3.70
CA SER A 17 -2.87 4.69 -2.59
C SER A 17 -1.37 4.57 -2.25
N ALA A 18 -0.83 3.35 -2.19
CA ALA A 18 0.59 3.13 -1.93
C ALA A 18 1.47 3.71 -3.06
N PHE A 19 1.04 3.53 -4.32
CA PHE A 19 1.75 4.03 -5.49
C PHE A 19 1.80 5.56 -5.54
N PHE A 20 0.72 6.24 -5.17
CA PHE A 20 0.71 7.70 -5.05
C PHE A 20 1.66 8.20 -3.97
N CYS A 21 1.64 7.60 -2.77
CA CYS A 21 2.55 7.95 -1.69
C CYS A 21 4.02 7.72 -2.08
N PHE A 22 4.29 6.59 -2.73
CA PHE A 22 5.63 6.26 -3.23
C PHE A 22 6.11 7.26 -4.27
N THR A 23 5.27 7.58 -5.26
CA THR A 23 5.62 8.53 -6.32
C THR A 23 5.87 9.93 -5.75
N TYR A 24 5.03 10.37 -4.81
CA TYR A 24 5.22 11.66 -4.14
C TYR A 24 6.54 11.70 -3.37
N ALA A 25 6.87 10.65 -2.61
CA ALA A 25 8.13 10.56 -1.86
C ALA A 25 9.34 10.62 -2.81
N VAL A 26 9.32 9.87 -3.91
CA VAL A 26 10.42 9.88 -4.89
C VAL A 26 10.56 11.22 -5.60
N MET A 27 9.46 11.92 -5.87
CA MET A 27 9.48 13.24 -6.51
C MET A 27 9.93 14.36 -5.56
N ASN A 28 9.83 14.15 -4.25
CA ASN A 28 10.18 15.13 -3.22
C ASN A 28 11.22 14.55 -2.26
N PRO A 29 12.47 14.32 -2.73
CA PRO A 29 13.50 13.73 -1.91
C PRO A 29 13.79 14.61 -0.68
N CYS A 30 13.84 13.99 0.49
CA CYS A 30 14.02 14.66 1.77
C CYS A 30 14.99 13.88 2.66
N ILE A 31 15.92 14.59 3.29
CA ILE A 31 16.75 14.02 4.37
C ILE A 31 16.10 14.42 5.70
N TYR A 32 15.36 13.50 6.28
CA TYR A 32 14.66 13.72 7.53
C TYR A 32 15.49 13.19 8.71
N ASN A 33 15.94 14.08 9.61
CA ASN A 33 16.76 13.72 10.79
C ASN A 33 17.99 12.85 10.46
N GLY A 34 18.68 13.15 9.35
CA GLY A 34 19.84 12.39 8.88
C GLY A 34 19.49 11.06 8.20
N ILE A 35 18.21 10.71 8.09
CA ILE A 35 17.71 9.54 7.35
C ILE A 35 17.35 10.01 5.94
N GLY A 36 18.04 9.47 4.94
CA GLY A 36 17.74 9.69 3.52
C GLY A 36 17.09 8.49 2.84
N GLY A 37 16.90 8.60 1.52
CA GLY A 37 16.24 7.60 0.69
C GLY A 37 14.74 7.49 0.98
N LEU A 38 14.07 6.49 0.41
CA LEU A 38 12.60 6.39 0.43
C LEU A 38 11.98 6.56 1.82
N LYS A 39 12.61 6.00 2.86
CA LYS A 39 12.12 6.14 4.24
C LYS A 39 12.23 7.58 4.73
N GLY A 40 13.34 8.25 4.46
CA GLY A 40 13.55 9.67 4.77
C GLY A 40 12.57 10.56 4.00
N ASP A 41 12.36 10.26 2.73
CA ASP A 41 11.42 10.96 1.85
C ASP A 41 9.97 10.84 2.36
N LEU A 42 9.55 9.63 2.75
CA LEU A 42 8.23 9.36 3.33
C LEU A 42 8.05 10.02 4.71
N LEU A 43 9.09 10.03 5.54
CA LEU A 43 9.08 10.70 6.85
C LEU A 43 8.99 12.22 6.70
N GLY A 44 9.76 12.80 5.78
CA GLY A 44 9.78 14.25 5.53
C GLY A 44 8.47 14.78 4.93
N ALA A 45 7.69 13.92 4.29
CA ALA A 45 6.41 14.25 3.69
C ALA A 45 5.18 13.84 4.54
N ASP A 46 5.36 13.36 5.78
CA ASP A 46 4.29 12.79 6.63
C ASP A 46 3.48 11.69 5.93
N LEU A 47 4.10 10.99 4.98
CA LEU A 47 3.48 9.94 4.14
C LEU A 47 3.75 8.53 4.66
N LEU A 48 4.60 8.37 5.67
CA LEU A 48 4.95 7.05 6.23
C LEU A 48 3.71 6.30 6.73
N GLU A 49 2.84 6.99 7.47
CA GLU A 49 1.59 6.43 8.00
C GLU A 49 0.58 6.05 6.91
N PRO A 50 0.20 6.94 5.96
CA PRO A 50 -0.72 6.58 4.89
C PRO A 50 -0.12 5.54 3.92
N PHE A 51 1.19 5.52 3.70
CA PHE A 51 1.86 4.45 2.96
C PHE A 51 1.76 3.11 3.70
N GLY A 52 1.97 3.08 5.02
CA GLY A 52 1.79 1.88 5.82
C GLY A 52 0.34 1.36 5.82
N ALA A 53 -0.63 2.25 5.97
CA ALA A 53 -2.05 1.91 5.94
C ALA A 53 -2.49 1.35 4.57
N SER A 54 -2.01 1.94 3.48
CA SER A 54 -2.34 1.46 2.12
C SER A 54 -1.74 0.09 1.82
N LEU A 55 -0.51 -0.19 2.27
CA LEU A 55 0.07 -1.53 2.21
C LEU A 55 -0.76 -2.55 3.01
N PHE A 56 -1.22 -2.16 4.20
CA PHE A 56 -2.07 -3.03 5.02
C PHE A 56 -3.39 -3.38 4.33
N ILE A 57 -4.06 -2.39 3.72
CA ILE A 57 -5.27 -2.61 2.91
C ILE A 57 -4.99 -3.56 1.74
N MET A 58 -3.85 -3.39 1.06
CA MET A 58 -3.44 -4.26 -0.03
C MET A 58 -3.27 -5.71 0.42
N VAL A 59 -2.62 -5.94 1.57
CA VAL A 59 -2.45 -7.28 2.16
C VAL A 59 -3.79 -7.90 2.53
N ILE A 60 -4.73 -7.13 3.08
CA ILE A 60 -6.10 -7.62 3.35
C ILE A 60 -6.80 -8.06 2.06
N GLY A 61 -6.73 -7.24 1.00
CA GLY A 61 -7.31 -7.58 -0.30
C GLY A 61 -6.74 -8.88 -0.88
N LEU A 62 -5.41 -9.05 -0.82
CA LEU A 62 -4.72 -10.29 -1.23
C LEU A 62 -5.14 -11.49 -0.37
N GLY A 63 -5.28 -11.30 0.95
CA GLY A 63 -5.74 -12.35 1.87
C GLY A 63 -7.14 -12.85 1.51
N ILE A 64 -8.06 -11.94 1.19
CA ILE A 64 -9.42 -12.29 0.75
C ILE A 64 -9.39 -13.04 -0.58
N CYS A 65 -8.59 -12.57 -1.55
CA CYS A 65 -8.42 -13.23 -2.84
C CYS A 65 -7.85 -14.65 -2.68
N GLY A 66 -6.78 -14.79 -1.91
CA GLY A 66 -6.13 -16.07 -1.64
C GLY A 66 -7.08 -17.03 -0.94
N TRP A 67 -7.77 -16.57 0.10
CA TRP A 67 -8.74 -17.39 0.82
C TRP A 67 -9.83 -17.93 -0.10
N GLU A 68 -10.44 -17.09 -0.93
CA GLU A 68 -11.47 -17.52 -1.87
C GLU A 68 -10.93 -18.39 -3.01
N ALA A 69 -9.66 -18.23 -3.40
CA ALA A 69 -9.02 -19.07 -4.42
C ALA A 69 -8.74 -20.50 -3.91
N TYR A 70 -8.33 -20.64 -2.64
CA TYR A 70 -8.05 -21.94 -2.01
C TYR A 70 -9.26 -22.59 -1.35
N ARG A 71 -10.37 -21.86 -1.23
CA ARG A 71 -11.62 -22.40 -0.70
C ARG A 71 -12.16 -23.45 -1.68
N LYS A 72 -11.88 -24.72 -1.39
CA LYS A 72 -12.54 -25.85 -2.07
C LYS A 72 -14.05 -25.67 -1.93
N LYS A 73 -14.74 -25.82 -3.06
CA LYS A 73 -16.19 -25.69 -3.17
C LYS A 73 -16.90 -26.70 -2.28
#